data_AF-A0AAD7TBJ4-F1
#
_entry.id   AF-A0AAD7TBJ4-F1
#
_cell.length_a   1.000
_cell.length_b   1.000
_cell.length_c   1.000
_cell.angle_alpha   90.00
_cell.angle_beta   90.00
_cell.angle_gamma   90.00
#
_symmetry.space_group_name_H-M   'P 1'
#
loop_
_entity.id
_entity.type
_entity.pdbx_description
1 polymer ?
#
loop_
_entity_poly.entity_id
_entity_poly.type
_entity_poly.pdbx_seq_one_letter_code
_entity_poly.pdbx_strand_id
1 'polypeptide(L)'
;MASLSGDQNRLKHLTSAKFSASLSSTLKESGGRASVWEGRMGDKPIWEQIGSSFVQHYYQLFDTDRNQLGAIYTDASCLTWEGQQFQGKAAIVEKLNNLPFTKIAHSITAQDHQPTPDSCILSMVVGQLKADEDPIMGFHQVFLLKNINDAWVCTNDMFRLALHNFG
;
A
#
# COMPACT_ATOMS: atom_id res chain seq x y z
N MET A 1 20.12 21.32 -25.04
CA MET A 1 19.74 20.78 -23.72
C MET A 1 18.52 19.89 -23.91
N ALA A 2 18.71 18.59 -24.10
CA ALA A 2 17.60 17.62 -24.17
C ALA A 2 17.17 17.26 -22.74
N SER A 3 15.86 17.21 -22.51
CA SER A 3 15.25 17.18 -21.18
C SER A 3 15.46 15.85 -20.45
N LEU A 4 16.10 15.91 -19.27
CA LEU A 4 16.28 14.82 -18.31
C LEU A 4 14.97 14.29 -17.67
N SER A 5 13.82 14.85 -18.02
CA SER A 5 12.51 14.47 -17.45
C SER A 5 11.91 13.18 -18.03
N GLY A 6 12.31 12.78 -19.23
CA GLY A 6 11.78 11.58 -19.91
C GLY A 6 12.29 10.26 -19.33
N ASP A 7 13.49 10.26 -18.77
CA ASP A 7 14.18 9.02 -18.35
C ASP A 7 13.73 8.54 -16.96
N GLN A 8 13.38 9.47 -16.06
CA GLN A 8 12.83 9.11 -14.75
C GLN A 8 11.45 8.45 -14.84
N ASN A 9 10.58 8.90 -15.74
CA ASN A 9 9.27 8.25 -15.95
C ASN A 9 9.43 6.83 -16.51
N ARG A 10 10.42 6.61 -17.39
CA ARG A 10 10.72 5.29 -17.94
C ARG A 10 11.24 4.33 -16.87
N LEU A 11 12.10 4.80 -15.97
CA LEU A 11 12.60 4.02 -14.83
C LEU A 11 11.49 3.70 -13.80
N LYS A 12 10.57 4.64 -13.54
CA LYS A 12 9.39 4.44 -12.66
C LYS A 12 8.40 3.42 -13.22
N HIS A 13 8.16 3.43 -14.54
CA HIS A 13 7.34 2.39 -15.19
C HIS A 13 8.02 1.02 -15.17
N LEU A 14 9.35 0.97 -15.28
CA LEU A 14 10.11 -0.28 -15.25
C LEU A 14 10.14 -0.93 -13.84
N THR A 15 10.13 -0.16 -12.75
CA THR A 15 10.12 -0.71 -11.39
C THR A 15 8.74 -1.28 -11.01
N SER A 16 7.65 -0.57 -11.33
CA SER A 16 6.28 -1.05 -11.10
C SER A 16 5.93 -2.27 -11.97
N ALA A 17 6.31 -2.26 -13.25
CA ALA A 17 6.08 -3.40 -14.14
C ALA A 17 6.88 -4.65 -13.72
N LYS A 18 8.10 -4.48 -13.18
CA LYS A 18 8.89 -5.60 -12.64
C LYS A 18 8.29 -6.20 -11.37
N PHE A 19 7.73 -5.37 -10.49
CA PHE A 19 7.03 -5.85 -9.30
C PHE A 19 5.75 -6.63 -9.67
N SER A 20 4.94 -6.08 -10.58
CA SER A 20 3.74 -6.75 -11.10
C SER A 20 4.06 -8.06 -11.83
N ALA A 21 5.08 -8.08 -12.70
CA ALA A 21 5.49 -9.29 -13.41
C ALA A 21 6.01 -10.40 -12.47
N SER A 22 6.71 -10.03 -11.40
CA SER A 22 7.19 -10.98 -10.39
C SER A 22 6.05 -11.60 -9.57
N LEU A 23 4.97 -10.87 -9.33
CA LEU A 23 3.78 -11.39 -8.66
C LEU A 23 2.97 -12.31 -9.59
N SER A 24 2.86 -11.96 -10.88
CA SER A 24 2.15 -12.76 -11.87
C SER A 24 2.82 -14.10 -12.20
N SER A 25 4.16 -14.19 -12.15
CA SER A 25 4.87 -15.46 -12.37
C SER A 25 4.60 -16.49 -11.28
N THR A 26 4.49 -16.04 -10.03
CA THR A 26 4.19 -16.90 -8.86
C THR A 26 2.77 -17.49 -8.92
N LEU A 27 1.84 -16.83 -9.63
CA LEU A 27 0.42 -17.24 -9.73
C LEU A 27 0.15 -18.37 -10.74
N LYS A 28 1.04 -18.62 -11.71
CA LYS A 28 0.81 -19.64 -12.77
C LYS A 28 1.10 -21.08 -12.32
N GLU A 29 1.75 -21.29 -11.17
CA GLU A 29 2.22 -22.62 -10.75
C GLU A 29 1.26 -23.34 -9.77
N SER A 30 0.26 -22.67 -9.18
CA SER A 30 -0.52 -23.23 -8.07
C SER A 30 -1.87 -23.87 -8.44
N GLY A 31 -2.00 -24.39 -9.66
CA GLY A 31 -3.24 -25.05 -10.12
C GLY A 31 -3.48 -26.41 -9.46
N GLY A 32 -4.21 -26.47 -8.33
CA GLY A 32 -4.80 -27.73 -7.87
C GLY A 32 -5.26 -27.83 -6.41
N ARG A 33 -6.60 -27.84 -6.24
CA ARG A 33 -7.41 -28.47 -5.16
C ARG A 33 -7.37 -27.91 -3.72
N ALA A 34 -8.57 -27.65 -3.21
CA ALA A 34 -8.89 -27.19 -1.87
C ALA A 34 -8.69 -28.26 -0.79
N SER A 35 -7.97 -27.92 0.28
CA SER A 35 -8.17 -28.50 1.61
C SER A 35 -7.78 -27.49 2.71
N VAL A 36 -8.80 -27.24 3.53
CA VAL A 36 -8.93 -26.44 4.75
C VAL A 36 -7.92 -26.85 5.86
N TRP A 37 -7.12 -25.86 6.32
CA TRP A 37 -6.51 -25.66 7.65
C TRP A 37 -5.49 -26.62 8.28
N GLU A 38 -4.55 -27.19 7.54
CA GLU A 38 -3.32 -27.71 8.19
C GLU A 38 -2.10 -27.42 7.31
N GLY A 39 -1.52 -26.23 7.53
CA GLY A 39 -0.32 -25.80 6.82
C GLY A 39 0.85 -26.72 7.16
N ARG A 40 1.38 -27.42 6.16
CA ARG A 40 2.80 -27.77 6.14
C ARG A 40 3.58 -26.48 6.40
N MET A 41 4.68 -26.51 7.15
CA MET A 41 5.61 -25.37 7.20
C MET A 41 6.19 -25.13 5.79
N GLY A 42 5.45 -24.40 4.96
CA GLY A 42 5.70 -24.23 3.53
C GLY A 42 4.76 -23.17 2.98
N ASP A 43 5.34 -22.01 2.70
CA ASP A 43 4.82 -20.81 2.05
C ASP A 43 3.57 -20.14 2.63
N LYS A 44 3.71 -18.84 2.92
CA LYS A 44 2.60 -17.97 3.33
C LYS A 44 1.49 -17.99 2.28
N PRO A 45 0.21 -17.88 2.66
CA PRO A 45 -0.89 -17.78 1.70
C PRO A 45 -0.67 -16.63 0.70
N ILE A 46 -1.17 -16.80 -0.53
CA ILE A 46 -0.93 -15.85 -1.63
C ILE A 46 -1.38 -14.41 -1.31
N TRP A 47 -2.51 -14.25 -0.62
CA TRP A 47 -2.99 -12.93 -0.19
C TRP A 47 -2.09 -12.27 0.84
N GLU A 48 -1.45 -13.05 1.70
CA GLU A 48 -0.46 -12.56 2.68
C GLU A 48 0.81 -12.10 1.94
N GLN A 49 1.28 -12.88 0.97
CA GLN A 49 2.44 -12.49 0.16
C GLN A 49 2.20 -11.17 -0.59
N ILE A 50 1.04 -11.04 -1.27
CA ILE A 50 0.66 -9.83 -2.01
C ILE A 50 0.46 -8.65 -1.05
N GLY A 51 -0.32 -8.85 0.02
CA GLY A 51 -0.62 -7.82 1.01
C GLY A 51 0.63 -7.27 1.68
N SER A 52 1.53 -8.15 2.15
CA SER A 52 2.78 -7.74 2.77
C SER A 52 3.70 -7.01 1.79
N SER A 53 3.77 -7.47 0.54
CA SER A 53 4.56 -6.81 -0.51
C SER A 53 4.02 -5.42 -0.84
N PHE A 54 2.68 -5.27 -0.90
CA PHE A 54 2.03 -3.97 -1.09
C PHE A 54 2.34 -3.03 0.08
N VAL A 55 2.19 -3.50 1.33
CA VAL A 55 2.47 -2.71 2.53
C VAL A 55 3.92 -2.23 2.54
N GLN A 56 4.87 -3.11 2.29
CA GLN A 56 6.28 -2.75 2.18
C GLN A 56 6.51 -1.66 1.12
N HIS A 57 5.93 -1.85 -0.08
CA HIS A 57 6.08 -0.90 -1.17
C HIS A 57 5.43 0.47 -0.86
N TYR A 58 4.23 0.45 -0.27
CA TYR A 58 3.50 1.66 0.13
C TYR A 58 4.34 2.52 1.06
N TYR A 59 4.80 1.97 2.19
CA TYR A 59 5.55 2.77 3.18
C TYR A 59 6.94 3.14 2.68
N GLN A 60 7.59 2.31 1.87
CA GLN A 60 8.85 2.69 1.23
C GLN A 60 8.67 3.94 0.35
N LEU A 61 7.62 3.98 -0.49
CA LEU A 61 7.33 5.16 -1.31
C LEU A 61 6.93 6.35 -0.43
N PHE A 62 6.09 6.14 0.58
CA PHE A 62 5.63 7.20 1.48
C PHE A 62 6.80 7.92 2.17
N ASP A 63 7.77 7.14 2.67
CA ASP A 63 8.91 7.65 3.44
C ASP A 63 9.99 8.29 2.56
N THR A 64 10.09 7.90 1.28
CA THR A 64 11.19 8.32 0.39
C THR A 64 10.78 9.27 -0.73
N ASP A 65 9.66 9.03 -1.41
CA ASP A 65 9.13 9.88 -2.48
C ASP A 65 7.61 9.67 -2.66
N ARG A 66 6.85 10.28 -1.75
CA ARG A 66 5.38 10.28 -1.73
C ARG A 66 4.70 10.70 -3.03
N ASN A 67 5.39 11.44 -3.91
CA ASN A 67 4.85 11.79 -5.23
C ASN A 67 4.60 10.55 -6.11
N GLN A 68 5.28 9.43 -5.83
CA GLN A 68 5.14 8.19 -6.58
C GLN A 68 3.94 7.34 -6.13
N LEU A 69 3.31 7.66 -5.00
CA LEU A 69 2.12 6.94 -4.51
C LEU A 69 0.95 7.01 -5.49
N GLY A 70 0.93 7.97 -6.41
CA GLY A 70 -0.07 7.98 -7.48
C GLY A 70 -0.09 6.71 -8.35
N ALA A 71 0.97 5.91 -8.37
CA ALA A 71 1.01 4.67 -9.16
C ALA A 71 0.15 3.54 -8.60
N ILE A 72 -0.13 3.54 -7.29
CA ILE A 72 -0.91 2.49 -6.62
C ILE A 72 -2.41 2.80 -6.53
N TYR A 73 -2.81 4.04 -6.83
CA TYR A 73 -4.21 4.49 -6.81
C TYR A 73 -4.79 4.64 -8.22
N THR A 74 -6.12 4.65 -8.29
CA THR A 74 -6.93 4.83 -9.49
C THR A 74 -7.88 6.03 -9.34
N ASP A 75 -8.57 6.41 -10.40
CA ASP A 75 -9.58 7.48 -10.35
C ASP A 75 -10.82 7.10 -9.53
N ALA A 76 -11.02 5.80 -9.27
CA ALA A 76 -12.08 5.29 -8.40
C ALA A 76 -11.64 5.09 -6.94
N SER A 77 -10.37 5.32 -6.62
CA SER A 77 -9.84 5.08 -5.27
C SER A 77 -10.39 6.10 -4.26
N CYS A 78 -10.59 5.67 -3.02
CA CYS A 78 -11.04 6.53 -1.92
C CYS A 78 -10.05 6.48 -0.75
N LEU A 79 -9.61 7.66 -0.31
CA LEU A 79 -8.81 7.83 0.91
C LEU A 79 -9.67 8.48 1.99
N THR A 80 -9.60 7.97 3.21
CA THR A 80 -10.00 8.67 4.43
C THR A 80 -8.77 8.93 5.29
N TRP A 81 -8.34 10.19 5.39
CA TRP A 81 -7.18 10.59 6.19
C TRP A 81 -7.63 11.44 7.37
N GLU A 82 -7.47 10.94 8.59
CA GLU A 82 -7.93 11.65 9.80
C GLU A 82 -9.42 12.06 9.74
N GLY A 83 -10.25 11.25 9.08
CA GLY A 83 -11.68 11.49 8.93
C GLY A 83 -12.08 12.40 7.76
N GLN A 84 -11.10 13.01 7.08
CA GLN A 84 -11.33 13.74 5.83
C GLN A 84 -11.31 12.77 4.65
N GLN A 85 -12.26 12.89 3.73
CA GLN A 85 -12.41 11.99 2.58
C GLN A 85 -11.90 12.64 1.29
N PHE A 86 -11.15 11.87 0.50
CA PHE A 86 -10.58 12.28 -0.78
C PHE A 86 -10.85 11.18 -1.81
N GLN A 87 -11.52 11.53 -2.91
CA GLN A 87 -11.85 10.58 -3.97
C GLN A 87 -11.01 10.85 -5.21
N GLY A 88 -10.49 9.78 -5.80
CA GLY A 88 -9.70 9.78 -7.01
C GLY A 88 -8.22 10.07 -6.77
N LYS A 89 -7.38 9.45 -7.60
CA LYS A 89 -5.93 9.53 -7.56
C LYS A 89 -5.39 10.97 -7.41
N ALA A 90 -5.93 11.93 -8.15
CA ALA A 90 -5.45 13.31 -8.11
C ALA A 90 -5.61 13.95 -6.71
N ALA A 91 -6.81 13.86 -6.13
CA ALA A 91 -7.09 14.42 -4.80
C ALA A 91 -6.33 13.68 -3.68
N ILE A 92 -6.16 12.36 -3.82
CA ILE A 92 -5.36 11.55 -2.90
C ILE A 92 -3.91 12.02 -2.90
N VAL A 93 -3.27 12.08 -4.09
CA VAL A 93 -1.87 12.51 -4.21
C VAL A 93 -1.69 13.94 -3.73
N GLU A 94 -2.61 14.85 -4.05
CA GLU A 94 -2.58 16.22 -3.54
C GLU A 94 -2.62 16.27 -2.01
N LYS A 95 -3.56 15.55 -1.38
CA LYS A 95 -3.64 15.48 0.09
C LYS A 95 -2.34 14.94 0.68
N LEU A 96 -1.86 13.80 0.18
CA LEU A 96 -0.66 13.17 0.68
C LEU A 96 0.56 14.08 0.49
N ASN A 97 0.64 14.82 -0.63
CA ASN A 97 1.71 15.79 -0.92
C ASN A 97 1.65 17.08 -0.11
N ASN A 98 0.49 17.43 0.47
CA ASN A 98 0.32 18.62 1.29
C ASN A 98 0.34 18.34 2.81
N LEU A 99 0.69 17.12 3.23
CA LEU A 99 0.87 16.82 4.66
C LEU A 99 2.04 17.66 5.24
N PRO A 100 1.87 18.24 6.44
CA PRO A 100 2.75 19.29 6.98
C PRO A 100 4.02 18.72 7.64
N PHE A 101 4.79 17.91 6.90
CA PHE A 101 6.09 17.40 7.34
C PHE A 101 7.03 17.25 6.15
N THR A 102 8.34 17.31 6.41
CA THR A 102 9.37 17.16 5.38
C THR A 102 9.86 15.73 5.26
N LYS A 103 10.09 15.07 6.40
CA LYS A 103 10.53 13.68 6.50
C LYS A 103 9.56 12.90 7.37
N ILE A 104 9.38 11.65 7.03
CA ILE A 104 8.61 10.71 7.84
C ILE A 104 9.26 9.32 7.76
N ALA A 105 9.15 8.58 8.84
CA ALA A 105 9.57 7.18 8.89
C ALA A 105 8.47 6.35 9.56
N HIS A 106 8.01 5.30 8.89
CA HIS A 106 7.07 4.34 9.45
C HIS A 106 7.79 3.07 9.91
N SER A 107 7.37 2.56 11.05
CA SER A 107 7.77 1.26 11.59
C SER A 107 6.53 0.41 11.78
N ILE A 108 6.46 -0.72 11.07
CA ILE A 108 5.30 -1.60 11.10
C ILE A 108 5.41 -2.55 12.27
N THR A 109 4.48 -2.46 13.22
CA THR A 109 4.42 -3.35 14.40
C THR A 109 3.71 -4.66 14.05
N ALA A 110 2.58 -4.55 13.34
CA ALA A 110 1.80 -5.70 12.90
C ALA A 110 1.09 -5.37 11.58
N GLN A 111 0.87 -6.40 10.78
CA GLN A 111 0.05 -6.35 9.58
C GLN A 111 -0.70 -7.66 9.42
N ASP A 112 -1.99 -7.56 9.11
CA ASP A 112 -2.87 -8.70 8.93
C ASP A 112 -3.51 -8.60 7.54
N HIS A 113 -3.60 -9.72 6.83
CA HIS A 113 -4.09 -9.78 5.46
C HIS A 113 -5.16 -10.86 5.31
N GLN A 114 -6.28 -10.51 4.70
CA GLN A 114 -7.37 -11.45 4.44
C GLN A 114 -7.86 -11.32 2.99
N PRO A 115 -8.19 -12.45 2.33
CA PRO A 115 -8.93 -12.41 1.07
C PRO A 115 -10.39 -12.04 1.36
N THR A 116 -11.01 -11.29 0.46
CA THR A 116 -12.46 -11.02 0.50
C THR A 116 -13.21 -11.92 -0.47
N PRO A 117 -14.54 -12.10 -0.30
CA PRO A 117 -15.36 -12.87 -1.26
C PRO A 117 -15.27 -12.37 -2.71
N ASP A 118 -15.05 -11.06 -2.90
CA ASP A 118 -14.99 -10.41 -4.22
C ASP A 118 -13.57 -10.43 -4.84
N SER A 119 -12.70 -11.34 -4.38
CA SER A 119 -11.31 -11.46 -4.85
C SER A 119 -10.46 -10.19 -4.62
N CYS A 120 -10.77 -9.43 -3.57
CA CYS A 120 -9.91 -8.37 -3.06
C CYS A 120 -9.02 -8.89 -1.91
N ILE A 121 -8.05 -8.08 -1.51
CA ILE A 121 -7.24 -8.33 -0.31
C ILE A 121 -7.46 -7.15 0.64
N LEU A 122 -7.96 -7.43 1.83
CA LEU A 122 -8.02 -6.48 2.94
C LEU A 122 -6.71 -6.58 3.72
N SER A 123 -6.02 -5.46 3.90
CA SER A 123 -4.82 -5.37 4.72
C SER A 123 -5.04 -4.36 5.84
N MET A 124 -4.85 -4.79 7.09
CA MET A 124 -4.85 -3.92 8.25
C MET A 124 -3.42 -3.78 8.77
N VAL A 125 -3.00 -2.56 9.09
CA VAL A 125 -1.66 -2.24 9.55
C VAL A 125 -1.75 -1.47 10.85
N VAL A 126 -0.93 -1.87 11.82
CA VAL A 126 -0.71 -1.13 13.06
C VAL A 126 0.78 -0.88 13.18
N GLY A 127 1.15 0.35 13.50
CA GLY A 127 2.54 0.73 13.55
C GLY A 127 2.80 1.98 14.35
N GLN A 128 4.03 2.46 14.24
CA GLN A 128 4.47 3.73 14.75
C GLN A 128 5.07 4.56 13.61
N LEU A 129 4.96 5.87 13.71
CA LEU A 129 5.60 6.80 12.78
C LEU A 129 6.30 7.91 13.53
N LYS A 130 7.33 8.48 12.90
CA LYS A 130 7.98 9.71 13.33
C LYS A 130 8.02 10.66 12.14
N ALA A 131 7.36 11.81 12.29
CA ALA A 131 7.41 12.91 11.33
C ALA A 131 8.37 13.98 11.84
N ASP A 132 9.37 14.35 11.04
CA ASP A 132 10.41 15.31 11.40
C ASP A 132 10.95 15.10 12.85
N GLU A 133 10.88 16.14 13.69
CA GLU A 133 11.31 16.09 15.10
C GLU A 133 10.16 15.80 16.08
N ASP A 134 8.95 15.55 15.58
CA ASP A 134 7.78 15.27 16.42
C ASP A 134 7.96 13.97 17.22
N PRO A 135 7.22 13.82 18.34
CA PRO A 135 7.17 12.57 19.08
C PRO A 135 6.75 11.39 18.20
N ILE A 136 7.22 10.19 18.55
CA ILE A 136 6.75 8.96 17.91
C ILE A 136 5.26 8.79 18.23
N MET A 137 4.45 8.58 17.20
CA MET A 137 3.01 8.36 17.32
C MET A 137 2.64 6.97 16.82
N GLY A 138 1.70 6.31 17.49
CA GLY A 138 1.06 5.12 16.94
C GLY A 138 0.14 5.50 15.78
N PHE A 139 -0.11 4.56 14.87
CA PHE A 139 -1.09 4.73 13.82
C PHE A 139 -1.74 3.40 13.44
N HIS A 140 -2.92 3.51 12.81
CA HIS A 140 -3.65 2.42 12.19
C HIS A 140 -3.93 2.79 10.73
N GLN A 141 -3.74 1.85 9.82
CA GLN A 141 -4.08 2.03 8.42
C GLN A 141 -4.72 0.78 7.83
N VAL A 142 -5.74 0.95 7.00
CA VAL A 142 -6.43 -0.16 6.31
C VAL A 142 -6.41 0.09 4.81
N PHE A 143 -6.06 -0.94 4.06
CA PHE A 143 -6.06 -0.95 2.60
C PHE A 143 -6.99 -2.03 2.06
N LEU A 144 -7.79 -1.71 1.06
CA LEU A 144 -8.44 -2.69 0.20
C LEU A 144 -7.75 -2.71 -1.15
N LEU A 145 -7.22 -3.87 -1.53
CA LEU A 145 -6.51 -4.07 -2.78
C LEU A 145 -7.37 -4.87 -3.74
N LYS A 146 -7.38 -4.46 -5.01
CA LYS A 146 -8.08 -5.18 -6.08
C LYS A 146 -7.14 -5.40 -7.24
N ASN A 147 -7.22 -6.58 -7.85
CA ASN A 147 -6.52 -6.84 -9.10
C ASN A 147 -7.36 -6.26 -10.27
N ILE A 148 -6.78 -5.35 -11.03
CA ILE A 148 -7.37 -4.74 -12.22
C ILE A 148 -6.34 -4.81 -13.34
N ASN A 149 -6.67 -5.52 -14.42
CA ASN A 149 -5.77 -5.72 -15.58
C ASN A 149 -4.39 -6.25 -15.16
N ASP A 150 -4.36 -7.31 -14.34
CA ASP A 150 -3.17 -7.98 -13.80
C ASP A 150 -2.29 -7.13 -12.87
N ALA A 151 -2.77 -5.95 -12.45
CA ALA A 151 -2.11 -5.09 -11.48
C ALA A 151 -2.92 -4.97 -10.17
N TRP A 152 -2.25 -5.13 -9.03
CA TRP A 152 -2.85 -4.88 -7.72
C TRP A 152 -2.81 -3.38 -7.42
N VAL A 153 -4.00 -2.78 -7.25
CA VAL A 153 -4.18 -1.36 -6.94
C VAL A 153 -4.97 -1.19 -5.64
N CYS A 154 -4.76 -0.08 -4.95
CA CYS A 154 -5.50 0.28 -3.75
C CYS A 154 -6.80 1.01 -4.11
N THR A 155 -7.94 0.40 -3.79
CA THR A 155 -9.26 1.01 -4.03
C THR A 155 -9.74 1.79 -2.82
N ASN A 156 -9.38 1.38 -1.61
CA ASN A 156 -9.77 2.05 -0.37
C ASN A 156 -8.59 2.12 0.58
N ASP A 157 -8.39 3.29 1.16
CA ASP A 157 -7.34 3.59 2.11
C ASP A 157 -7.93 4.38 3.28
N MET A 158 -7.69 3.94 4.52
CA MET A 158 -8.15 4.63 5.72
C MET A 158 -7.02 4.73 6.73
N PHE A 159 -6.63 5.96 7.07
CA PHE A 159 -5.54 6.25 8.00
C PHE A 159 -6.04 7.02 9.24
N ARG A 160 -5.54 6.61 10.41
CA ARG A 160 -5.73 7.28 11.70
C ARG A 160 -4.47 7.19 12.56
N LEU A 161 -4.08 8.28 13.19
CA LEU A 161 -3.16 8.29 14.32
C LEU A 161 -3.85 7.69 15.54
N ALA A 162 -3.10 6.90 16.30
CA ALA A 162 -3.51 6.35 17.58
C ALA A 162 -3.38 7.43 18.67
N LEU A 163 -4.23 8.45 18.58
CA LEU A 163 -4.34 9.50 19.59
C LEU A 163 -5.33 9.03 20.67
N HIS A 164 -4.87 8.94 21.90
CA HIS A 164 -5.76 8.74 23.04
C HIS A 164 -6.33 10.10 23.44
N ASN A 165 -7.65 10.27 23.32
CA ASN A 165 -8.34 11.36 24.01
C ASN A 165 -8.40 11.00 25.50
N PHE A 166 -7.38 11.37 26.28
CA PHE A 166 -7.55 11.45 27.73
C PHE A 166 -8.31 12.74 28.03
N GLY A 167 -9.61 12.60 28.28
CA GLY A 167 -10.44 13.63 28.90
C GLY A 167 -10.38 13.55 30.41
#